data_AF-X0XWT8-F1
#
_entry.id   AF-X0XWT8-F1
#
_cell.length_a   1.000
_cell.length_b   1.000
_cell.length_c   1.000
_cell.angle_alpha   90.00
_cell.angle_beta   90.00
_cell.angle_gamma   90.00
#
_symmetry.space_group_name_H-M   'P 1'
#
loop_
_entity.id
_entity.type
_entity.pdbx_description
1 polymer ?
#
loop_
_entity_poly.entity_id
_entity_poly.type
_entity_poly.pdbx_seq_one_letter_code
_entity_poly.pdbx_strand_id
1 'polypeptide(L)'
;IGAKVSYRDSLGSHAEVGDERFSSHIENFVTSPRAFKNLEPFSREFLQVVLTTGEVQGKRTRRKLYKVNEVGKMWRDFAGILKCVLFRPEDIDLILGPPSLRRNYLDSVLEQVDWQYRVCNLAYKKGLRQRNKLLDKIREREAERSQLTFWNQLLIKNGQIITQKREEMIGFYNNKTRSCIGIEYDRSVISEKRLEKYAQAELALGRTLVGPHRDDIEFQVKSPSQRAGRRQSKVKSKRNLALYGSRGEQ
;
A
#
# COMPACT_ATOMS: atom_id res chain seq x y z
N ILE A 1 -10.53 20.16 -4.63
CA ILE A 1 -10.58 19.16 -5.73
C ILE A 1 -12.05 19.00 -6.09
N GLY A 2 -12.42 19.23 -7.35
CA GLY A 2 -13.77 18.91 -7.83
C GLY A 2 -13.78 17.48 -8.36
N ALA A 3 -14.76 16.66 -7.96
CA ALA A 3 -14.93 15.30 -8.46
C ALA A 3 -16.28 15.17 -9.17
N LYS A 4 -16.28 14.52 -10.33
CA LYS A 4 -17.48 14.29 -11.15
C LYS A 4 -17.54 12.84 -11.60
N VAL A 5 -18.72 12.23 -11.44
CA VAL A 5 -18.99 10.90 -12.02
C VAL A 5 -19.95 11.10 -13.18
N SER A 6 -19.59 10.57 -14.35
CA SER A 6 -20.49 10.55 -15.49
C SER A 6 -20.67 9.13 -16.03
N TYR A 7 -21.84 8.89 -16.59
CA TYR A 7 -22.25 7.62 -17.17
C TYR A 7 -22.44 7.77 -18.68
N ARG A 8 -21.97 6.78 -19.43
CA ARG A 8 -22.24 6.63 -20.86
C ARG A 8 -22.85 5.28 -21.16
N ASP A 9 -24.00 5.29 -21.83
CA ASP A 9 -24.65 4.07 -22.31
C ASP A 9 -24.06 3.56 -23.65
N SER A 10 -24.65 2.49 -24.17
CA SER A 10 -24.27 1.87 -25.44
C SER A 10 -24.54 2.74 -26.68
N LEU A 11 -25.50 3.66 -26.59
CA LEU A 11 -25.88 4.58 -27.67
C LEU A 11 -25.02 5.86 -27.66
N GLY A 12 -24.24 6.07 -26.60
CA GLY A 12 -23.40 7.25 -26.40
C GLY A 12 -24.09 8.40 -25.67
N SER A 13 -25.28 8.15 -25.10
CA SER A 13 -25.96 9.13 -24.24
C SER A 13 -25.14 9.38 -22.97
N HIS A 14 -25.18 10.61 -22.47
CA HIS A 14 -24.35 11.08 -21.37
C HIS A 14 -25.21 11.55 -20.20
N ALA A 15 -25.09 10.89 -19.06
CA ALA A 15 -25.71 11.32 -17.82
C ALA A 15 -24.62 11.79 -16.83
N GLU A 16 -24.79 12.98 -16.27
CA GLU A 16 -23.89 13.51 -15.26
C GLU A 16 -24.55 13.40 -13.89
N VAL A 17 -23.88 12.71 -12.97
CA VAL A 17 -24.27 12.74 -11.56
C VAL A 17 -23.52 13.91 -10.93
N GLY A 18 -24.11 15.11 -11.03
CA GLY A 18 -23.71 16.27 -10.24
C GLY A 18 -24.39 16.17 -8.89
N ASP A 19 -23.68 15.68 -7.87
CA ASP A 19 -24.29 15.46 -6.56
C ASP A 19 -23.74 16.46 -5.54
N GLU A 20 -24.52 17.51 -5.27
CA GLU A 20 -24.34 18.37 -4.10
C GLU A 20 -24.30 17.54 -2.79
N ARG A 21 -24.84 16.31 -2.79
CA ARG A 21 -24.83 15.40 -1.62
C ARG A 21 -23.53 14.62 -1.44
N PHE A 22 -22.69 14.51 -2.48
CA PHE A 22 -21.35 13.91 -2.36
C PHE A 22 -20.38 14.86 -1.66
N SER A 23 -20.54 16.18 -1.88
CA SER A 23 -19.82 17.20 -1.09
C SER A 23 -20.25 17.16 0.38
N SER A 24 -21.55 17.07 0.68
CA SER A 24 -22.02 17.10 2.07
C SER A 24 -21.62 15.86 2.88
N HIS A 25 -21.56 14.67 2.28
CA HIS A 25 -21.09 13.46 2.97
C HIS A 25 -19.58 13.47 3.26
N ILE A 26 -18.77 14.08 2.40
CA ILE A 26 -17.32 14.25 2.65
C ILE A 26 -17.09 15.38 3.67
N GLU A 27 -17.84 16.48 3.59
CA GLU A 27 -17.76 17.58 4.58
C GLU A 27 -18.13 17.13 5.99
N ASN A 28 -19.13 16.25 6.12
CA ASN A 28 -19.54 15.70 7.42
C ASN A 28 -18.53 14.69 8.02
N PHE A 29 -17.66 14.08 7.21
CA PHE A 29 -16.64 13.13 7.69
C PHE A 29 -15.27 13.78 7.97
N VAL A 30 -15.04 15.01 7.49
CA VAL A 30 -13.74 15.70 7.55
C VAL A 30 -13.64 16.75 8.67
N THR A 31 -14.71 16.99 9.44
CA THR A 31 -14.73 18.05 10.45
C THR A 31 -14.16 17.63 11.82
N SER A 32 -12.84 17.42 11.87
CA SER A 32 -12.05 17.86 13.04
C SER A 32 -11.34 19.16 12.68
N PRO A 33 -11.83 20.34 13.15
CA PRO A 33 -11.42 21.66 12.64
C PRO A 33 -9.95 22.05 12.89
N ARG A 34 -9.15 21.22 13.58
CA ARG A 34 -7.80 21.59 14.02
C ARG A 34 -6.68 21.07 13.13
N ALA A 35 -6.91 20.08 12.27
CA ALA A 35 -5.82 19.39 11.57
C ALA A 35 -5.41 19.98 10.21
N PHE A 36 -6.19 20.90 9.62
CA PHE A 36 -6.04 21.26 8.20
C PHE A 36 -5.73 22.74 7.91
N LYS A 37 -5.37 23.54 8.92
CA LYS A 37 -5.18 25.01 8.78
C LYS A 37 -4.05 25.47 7.83
N ASN A 38 -3.16 24.58 7.39
CA ASN A 38 -1.94 24.94 6.64
C ASN A 38 -1.81 24.26 5.28
N LEU A 39 -2.92 23.86 4.64
CA LEU A 39 -2.86 23.38 3.25
C LEU A 39 -2.94 24.59 2.31
N GLU A 40 -1.83 24.86 1.61
CA GLU A 40 -1.78 25.75 0.45
C GLU A 40 -3.00 25.53 -0.47
N PRO A 41 -3.52 26.58 -1.14
CA PRO A 41 -4.66 26.44 -2.04
C PRO A 41 -4.28 25.48 -3.18
N PHE A 42 -4.84 24.27 -3.12
CA PHE A 42 -4.68 23.25 -4.15
C PHE A 42 -5.01 23.86 -5.53
N SER A 43 -4.10 23.70 -6.50
CA SER A 43 -4.46 23.80 -7.91
C SER A 43 -5.76 23.00 -8.11
N ARG A 44 -6.81 23.64 -8.64
CA ARG A 44 -8.13 23.00 -8.76
C ARG A 44 -8.10 21.97 -9.89
N GLU A 45 -7.45 20.84 -9.65
CA GLU A 45 -7.56 19.69 -10.54
C GLU A 45 -8.99 19.12 -10.46
N PHE A 46 -9.57 18.87 -11.62
CA PHE A 46 -10.91 18.32 -11.78
C PHE A 46 -10.80 16.84 -12.15
N LEU A 47 -11.32 15.99 -11.27
CA LEU A 47 -11.25 14.54 -11.41
C LEU A 47 -12.57 14.02 -11.95
N GLN A 48 -12.54 13.30 -13.07
CA GLN A 48 -13.73 12.70 -13.67
C GLN A 48 -13.57 11.18 -13.82
N VAL A 49 -14.60 10.44 -13.41
CA VAL A 49 -14.74 9.00 -13.68
C VAL A 49 -15.90 8.80 -14.64
N VAL A 50 -15.62 8.20 -15.80
CA VAL A 50 -16.65 7.84 -16.79
C VAL A 50 -16.90 6.35 -16.72
N LEU A 51 -18.13 5.97 -16.36
CA LEU A 51 -18.60 4.60 -16.38
C LEU A 51 -19.25 4.29 -17.73
N THR A 52 -18.88 3.17 -18.34
CA THR A 52 -19.46 2.71 -19.61
C THR A 52 -19.97 1.27 -19.48
N THR A 53 -20.90 0.87 -20.35
CA THR A 53 -21.43 -0.50 -20.40
C THR A 53 -20.43 -1.53 -20.95
N GLY A 54 -19.30 -1.07 -21.53
CA GLY A 54 -18.29 -1.91 -22.19
C GLY A 54 -18.32 -1.79 -23.71
N GLU A 55 -19.34 -1.14 -24.25
CA GLU A 55 -19.51 -0.83 -25.66
C GLU A 55 -20.19 0.53 -25.77
N VAL A 56 -19.65 1.42 -26.58
CA VAL A 56 -20.20 2.77 -26.79
C VAL A 56 -20.20 3.02 -28.29
N GLN A 57 -21.36 3.30 -28.88
CA GLN A 57 -21.54 3.51 -30.32
C GLN A 57 -20.92 2.38 -31.17
N GLY A 58 -21.20 1.12 -30.78
CA GLY A 58 -20.69 -0.06 -31.49
C GLY A 58 -19.20 -0.35 -31.32
N LYS A 59 -18.48 0.44 -30.50
CA LYS A 59 -17.04 0.25 -30.22
C LYS A 59 -16.82 -0.28 -28.82
N ARG A 60 -16.08 -1.39 -28.72
CA ARG A 60 -15.63 -1.93 -27.42
C ARG A 60 -14.84 -0.88 -26.66
N THR A 61 -15.31 -0.57 -25.46
CA THR A 61 -14.75 0.49 -24.61
C THR A 61 -14.53 -0.05 -23.20
N ARG A 62 -13.58 0.53 -22.46
CA ARG A 62 -13.36 0.15 -21.06
C ARG A 62 -14.54 0.63 -20.21
N ARG A 63 -15.05 -0.26 -19.35
CA ARG A 63 -16.14 0.04 -18.40
C ARG A 63 -15.86 1.19 -17.44
N LYS A 64 -14.59 1.48 -17.17
CA LYS A 64 -14.17 2.61 -16.33
C LYS A 64 -13.05 3.37 -17.03
N LEU A 65 -13.27 4.67 -17.23
CA LEU A 65 -12.29 5.62 -17.75
C LEU A 65 -12.05 6.69 -16.70
N TYR A 66 -10.80 7.06 -16.50
CA TYR A 66 -10.39 8.07 -15.54
C TYR A 66 -9.85 9.27 -16.30
N LYS A 67 -10.25 10.47 -15.90
CA LYS A 67 -9.83 11.73 -16.53
C LYS A 67 -9.42 12.73 -15.46
N VAL A 68 -8.38 13.49 -15.76
CA VAL A 68 -7.89 14.61 -14.95
C VAL A 68 -7.89 15.82 -15.87
N ASN A 69 -8.68 16.85 -15.54
CA ASN A 69 -8.89 18.01 -16.40
C ASN A 69 -9.24 17.58 -17.84
N GLU A 70 -10.22 16.68 -17.96
CA GLU A 70 -10.71 16.07 -19.22
C GLU A 70 -9.73 15.15 -19.97
N VAL A 71 -8.45 15.14 -19.60
CA VAL A 71 -7.43 14.27 -20.19
C VAL A 71 -7.51 12.87 -19.59
N GLY A 72 -7.62 11.86 -20.44
CA GLY A 72 -7.61 10.45 -20.02
C GLY A 72 -6.32 10.06 -19.30
N LYS A 73 -6.44 9.43 -18.14
CA LYS A 73 -5.33 8.96 -17.31
C LYS A 73 -5.50 7.48 -16.94
N MET A 74 -4.40 6.82 -16.61
CA MET A 74 -4.49 5.51 -15.96
C MET A 74 -5.05 5.68 -14.55
N TRP A 75 -5.75 4.66 -14.05
CA TRP A 75 -6.27 4.62 -12.66
C TRP A 75 -5.21 5.05 -11.63
N ARG A 76 -3.97 4.60 -11.79
CA ARG A 76 -2.88 4.89 -10.84
C ARG A 76 -2.49 6.36 -10.82
N ASP A 77 -2.52 7.02 -11.97
CA ASP A 77 -2.17 8.44 -12.08
C ASP A 77 -3.32 9.30 -11.52
N PHE A 78 -4.56 8.87 -11.76
CA PHE A 78 -5.76 9.46 -11.17
C PHE A 78 -5.80 9.33 -9.64
N ALA A 79 -5.53 8.14 -9.10
CA ALA A 79 -5.56 7.86 -7.66
C ALA A 79 -4.44 8.58 -6.88
N GLY A 80 -3.34 8.99 -7.54
CA GLY A 80 -2.30 9.79 -6.90
C GLY A 80 -2.70 11.24 -6.61
N ILE A 81 -3.72 11.74 -7.32
CA ILE A 81 -4.22 13.12 -7.17
C ILE A 81 -5.29 13.17 -6.07
N LEU A 82 -6.19 12.18 -6.04
CA LEU A 82 -7.24 12.08 -5.03
C LEU A 82 -6.69 11.54 -3.71
N LYS A 83 -6.22 12.42 -2.84
CA LYS A 83 -5.86 12.05 -1.47
C LYS A 83 -7.14 11.90 -0.64
N CYS A 84 -7.56 10.67 -0.40
CA CYS A 84 -8.72 10.35 0.44
C CYS A 84 -8.38 9.21 1.41
N VAL A 85 -9.03 9.22 2.57
CA VAL A 85 -8.92 8.15 3.57
C VAL A 85 -10.34 7.67 3.87
N LEU A 86 -10.56 6.37 3.75
CA LEU A 86 -11.83 5.73 4.06
C LEU A 86 -11.64 4.89 5.34
N PHE A 87 -12.48 5.14 6.34
CA PHE A 87 -12.55 4.32 7.55
C PHE A 87 -13.70 3.35 7.43
N ARG A 88 -13.44 2.07 7.69
CA ARG A 88 -14.46 1.02 7.69
C ARG A 88 -14.33 0.13 8.93
N PRO A 89 -15.42 -0.50 9.38
CA PRO A 89 -15.37 -1.44 10.50
C PRO A 89 -14.32 -2.55 10.33
N GLU A 90 -14.10 -3.01 9.09
CA GLU A 90 -13.14 -4.07 8.76
C GLU A 90 -11.68 -3.64 8.94
N ASP A 91 -11.40 -2.34 9.14
CA ASP A 91 -10.03 -1.88 9.37
C ASP A 91 -9.45 -2.42 10.69
N ILE A 92 -10.27 -2.99 11.58
CA ILE A 92 -9.81 -3.77 12.74
C ILE A 92 -8.96 -4.99 12.35
N ASP A 93 -9.18 -5.53 11.14
CA ASP A 93 -8.39 -6.65 10.61
C ASP A 93 -6.93 -6.25 10.37
N LEU A 94 -6.60 -4.95 10.31
CA LEU A 94 -5.20 -4.54 10.30
C LEU A 94 -4.48 -4.99 11.57
N ILE A 95 -5.18 -5.01 12.71
CA ILE A 95 -4.62 -5.42 14.00
C ILE A 95 -4.62 -6.95 14.13
N LEU A 96 -5.73 -7.61 13.78
CA LEU A 96 -5.95 -9.04 14.06
C LEU A 96 -5.62 -9.96 12.87
N GLY A 97 -5.62 -9.41 11.67
CA GLY A 97 -5.50 -10.15 10.43
C GLY A 97 -4.06 -10.55 10.07
N PRO A 98 -3.88 -11.11 8.87
CA PRO A 98 -2.59 -11.64 8.45
C PRO A 98 -1.60 -10.52 8.03
N PRO A 99 -0.29 -10.83 8.02
CA PRO A 99 0.76 -9.92 7.56
C PRO A 99 0.54 -9.37 6.14
N SER A 100 -0.10 -10.16 5.26
CA SER A 100 -0.42 -9.75 3.89
C SER A 100 -1.34 -8.54 3.85
N LEU A 101 -2.34 -8.49 4.75
CA LEU A 101 -3.29 -7.39 4.81
C LEU A 101 -2.58 -6.10 5.25
N ARG A 102 -1.77 -6.16 6.30
CA ARG A 102 -0.98 -5.03 6.80
C ARG A 102 0.01 -4.50 5.74
N ARG A 103 0.73 -5.40 5.06
CA ARG A 103 1.63 -5.03 3.96
C ARG A 103 0.88 -4.36 2.82
N ASN A 104 -0.28 -4.89 2.42
CA ASN A 104 -1.08 -4.32 1.35
C ASN A 104 -1.62 -2.94 1.71
N TYR A 105 -2.03 -2.74 2.96
CA TYR A 105 -2.42 -1.44 3.47
C TYR A 105 -1.25 -0.45 3.42
N LEU A 106 -0.08 -0.82 3.95
CA LEU A 106 1.11 0.04 3.91
C LEU A 106 1.54 0.37 2.48
N ASP A 107 1.53 -0.61 1.58
CA ASP A 107 1.79 -0.42 0.16
C ASP A 107 0.81 0.58 -0.45
N SER A 108 -0.49 0.46 -0.16
CA SER A 108 -1.51 1.33 -0.73
C SER A 108 -1.32 2.80 -0.33
N VAL A 109 -0.92 3.04 0.92
CA VAL A 109 -0.64 4.39 1.43
C VAL A 109 0.62 4.95 0.78
N LEU A 110 1.71 4.17 0.77
CA LEU A 110 2.99 4.61 0.19
C LEU A 110 2.91 4.83 -1.32
N GLU A 111 2.18 3.97 -2.04
CA GLU A 111 1.99 4.12 -3.49
C GLU A 111 1.23 5.38 -3.87
N GLN A 112 0.36 5.92 -2.99
CA GLN A 112 -0.35 7.18 -3.23
C GLN A 112 0.57 8.40 -3.09
N VAL A 113 1.54 8.37 -2.16
CA VAL A 113 2.36 9.54 -1.80
C VAL A 113 3.76 9.55 -2.41
N ASP A 114 4.31 8.38 -2.77
CA ASP A 114 5.67 8.24 -3.28
C ASP A 114 5.70 7.49 -4.63
N TRP A 115 5.98 8.22 -5.69
CA TRP A 115 6.09 7.67 -7.05
C TRP A 115 7.24 6.66 -7.19
N GLN A 116 8.38 6.93 -6.55
CA GLN A 116 9.54 6.04 -6.61
C GLN A 116 9.22 4.70 -5.95
N TYR A 117 8.56 4.72 -4.79
CA TYR A 117 8.05 3.53 -4.12
C TYR A 117 7.14 2.73 -5.04
N ARG A 118 6.18 3.40 -5.69
CA ARG A 118 5.24 2.76 -6.62
C ARG A 118 5.94 2.04 -7.77
N VAL A 119 6.89 2.70 -8.43
CA VAL A 119 7.65 2.11 -9.54
C VAL A 119 8.46 0.91 -9.06
N CYS A 120 9.15 1.05 -7.91
CA CYS A 120 9.97 -0.01 -7.33
C CYS A 120 9.11 -1.20 -6.88
N ASN A 121 7.95 -0.97 -6.26
CA ASN A 121 7.04 -2.03 -5.82
C ASN A 121 6.47 -2.82 -7.00
N LEU A 122 6.10 -2.13 -8.09
CA LEU A 122 5.62 -2.80 -9.30
C LEU A 122 6.72 -3.65 -9.95
N ALA A 123 7.93 -3.10 -10.07
CA ALA A 123 9.10 -3.82 -10.58
C ALA A 123 9.44 -5.03 -9.71
N TYR A 124 9.43 -4.87 -8.39
CA TYR A 124 9.66 -5.93 -7.41
C TYR A 124 8.61 -7.04 -7.52
N LYS A 125 7.31 -6.72 -7.52
CA LYS A 125 6.21 -7.70 -7.66
C LYS A 125 6.30 -8.46 -8.99
N LYS A 126 6.68 -7.80 -10.08
CA LYS A 126 6.90 -8.46 -11.39
C LYS A 126 8.13 -9.37 -11.35
N GLY A 127 9.26 -8.86 -10.86
CA GLY A 127 10.51 -9.61 -10.73
C GLY A 127 10.36 -10.84 -9.84
N LEU A 128 9.64 -10.71 -8.72
CA LEU A 128 9.41 -11.79 -7.77
C LEU A 128 8.65 -12.95 -8.41
N ARG A 129 7.61 -12.64 -9.20
CA ARG A 129 6.84 -13.66 -9.95
C ARG A 129 7.71 -14.39 -10.98
N GLN A 130 8.54 -13.65 -11.73
CA GLN A 130 9.43 -14.26 -12.71
C GLN A 130 10.52 -15.10 -12.06
N ARG A 131 11.10 -14.61 -10.95
CA ARG A 131 12.08 -15.35 -10.16
C ARG A 131 11.50 -16.65 -9.59
N ASN A 132 10.30 -16.61 -9.01
CA ASN A 132 9.66 -17.81 -8.47
C ASN A 132 9.38 -18.83 -9.58
N LYS A 133 8.86 -18.37 -10.74
CA LYS A 133 8.68 -19.23 -11.91
C LYS A 133 10.01 -19.85 -12.39
N LEU A 134 11.09 -19.08 -12.35
CA LEU A 134 12.43 -19.58 -12.70
C LEU A 134 12.95 -20.60 -11.67
N LEU A 135 12.69 -20.40 -10.38
CA LEU A 135 13.02 -21.39 -9.35
C LEU A 135 12.32 -22.73 -9.60
N ASP A 136 11.03 -22.71 -9.96
CA ASP A 136 10.29 -23.92 -10.33
C ASP A 136 10.92 -24.63 -11.54
N LYS A 137 11.26 -23.89 -12.60
CA LYS A 137 11.95 -24.44 -13.78
C LYS A 137 13.31 -25.05 -13.47
N ILE A 138 14.09 -24.42 -12.59
CA ILE A 138 15.38 -24.96 -12.17
C ILE A 138 15.17 -26.27 -11.39
N ARG A 139 14.14 -26.34 -10.54
CA ARG A 139 13.78 -27.58 -9.83
C ARG A 139 13.39 -28.71 -10.79
N GLU A 140 12.72 -28.37 -11.89
CA GLU A 140 12.35 -29.27 -12.99
C GLU A 140 13.52 -29.57 -13.96
N ARG A 141 14.70 -28.99 -13.72
CA ARG A 141 15.91 -29.11 -14.56
C ARG A 141 15.75 -28.53 -15.97
N GLU A 142 14.78 -27.63 -16.17
CA GLU A 142 14.55 -26.92 -17.44
C GLU A 142 15.34 -25.61 -17.58
N ALA A 143 15.98 -25.15 -16.50
CA ALA A 143 16.72 -23.89 -16.48
C ALA A 143 17.95 -23.97 -15.56
N GLU A 144 18.91 -23.09 -15.82
CA GLU A 144 20.16 -23.02 -15.05
C GLU A 144 20.06 -22.01 -13.91
N ARG A 145 20.76 -22.29 -12.79
CA ARG A 145 20.86 -21.37 -11.64
C ARG A 145 21.48 -20.01 -11.98
N SER A 146 22.38 -19.96 -12.96
CA SER A 146 23.03 -18.73 -13.44
C SER A 146 22.03 -17.64 -13.85
N GLN A 147 20.85 -18.04 -14.35
CA GLN A 147 19.78 -17.14 -14.79
C GLN A 147 19.11 -16.37 -13.64
N LEU A 148 19.31 -16.79 -12.38
CA LEU A 148 18.78 -16.10 -11.20
C LEU A 148 19.47 -14.76 -10.93
N THR A 149 20.71 -14.57 -11.37
CA THR A 149 21.55 -13.41 -11.03
C THR A 149 20.87 -12.08 -11.38
N PHE A 150 20.31 -11.98 -12.58
CA PHE A 150 19.59 -10.78 -13.03
C PHE A 150 18.39 -10.46 -12.10
N TRP A 151 17.59 -11.48 -11.77
CA TRP A 151 16.43 -11.30 -10.91
C TRP A 151 16.82 -11.01 -9.46
N ASN A 152 17.91 -11.60 -8.97
CA ASN A 152 18.46 -11.31 -7.64
C ASN A 152 18.84 -9.83 -7.54
N GLN A 153 19.59 -9.29 -8.50
CA GLN A 153 19.96 -7.87 -8.53
C GLN A 153 18.74 -6.95 -8.61
N LEU A 154 17.76 -7.29 -9.47
CA LEU A 154 16.50 -6.54 -9.57
C LEU A 154 15.75 -6.51 -8.23
N LEU A 155 15.62 -7.66 -7.55
CA LEU A 155 14.92 -7.73 -6.27
C LEU A 155 15.67 -7.00 -5.16
N ILE A 156 17.00 -7.12 -5.09
CA ILE A 156 17.81 -6.40 -4.09
C ILE A 156 17.61 -4.90 -4.26
N LYS A 157 17.81 -4.37 -5.48
CA LYS A 157 17.72 -2.93 -5.77
C LYS A 157 16.36 -2.36 -5.40
N ASN A 158 15.28 -2.96 -5.90
CA ASN A 158 13.93 -2.45 -5.64
C ASN A 158 13.48 -2.73 -4.20
N GLY A 159 13.88 -3.87 -3.64
CA GLY A 159 13.51 -4.28 -2.29
C GLY A 159 14.13 -3.38 -1.22
N GLN A 160 15.38 -2.94 -1.40
CA GLN A 160 16.01 -1.98 -0.49
C GLN A 160 15.25 -0.65 -0.45
N ILE A 161 14.84 -0.12 -1.60
CA ILE A 161 14.05 1.13 -1.67
C ILE A 161 12.71 0.94 -0.95
N ILE A 162 12.03 -0.20 -1.15
CA ILE A 162 10.77 -0.51 -0.46
C ILE A 162 10.97 -0.53 1.06
N THR A 163 11.97 -1.28 1.56
CA THR A 163 12.27 -1.36 2.99
C THR A 163 12.57 0.01 3.58
N GLN A 164 13.40 0.81 2.91
CA GLN A 164 13.75 2.16 3.37
C GLN A 164 12.52 3.06 3.50
N LYS A 165 11.65 3.11 2.49
CA LYS A 165 10.44 3.95 2.52
C LYS A 165 9.43 3.52 3.57
N ARG A 166 9.32 2.21 3.82
CA ARG A 166 8.50 1.67 4.92
C ARG A 166 9.04 2.10 6.28
N GLU A 167 10.36 2.04 6.48
CA GLU A 167 11.02 2.51 7.70
C GLU A 167 10.81 4.00 7.94
N GLU A 168 10.99 4.82 6.89
CA GLU A 168 10.77 6.27 6.96
C GLU A 168 9.32 6.58 7.38
N MET A 169 8.34 5.91 6.80
CA MET A 169 6.92 6.11 7.10
C MET A 169 6.54 5.66 8.52
N ILE A 170 7.02 4.50 8.95
CA ILE A 170 6.78 3.98 10.31
C ILE A 170 7.49 4.85 11.35
N GLY A 171 8.72 5.28 11.06
CA GLY A 171 9.49 6.21 11.88
C GLY A 171 8.76 7.56 12.01
N PHE A 172 8.26 8.10 10.89
CA PHE A 172 7.44 9.30 10.88
C PHE A 172 6.19 9.14 11.77
N TYR A 173 5.44 8.05 11.62
CA TYR A 173 4.26 7.78 12.45
C TYR A 173 4.62 7.75 13.94
N ASN A 174 5.65 6.98 14.30
CA ASN A 174 6.06 6.79 15.69
C ASN A 174 6.51 8.09 16.37
N ASN A 175 7.19 8.97 15.62
CA ASN A 175 7.75 10.21 16.12
C ASN A 175 6.74 11.37 16.13
N LYS A 176 5.92 11.51 15.08
CA LYS A 176 4.97 12.63 14.96
C LYS A 176 3.64 12.39 15.65
N THR A 177 3.23 11.14 15.83
CA THR A 177 1.92 10.82 16.41
C THR A 177 2.06 10.62 17.92
N ARG A 178 1.31 11.41 18.70
CA ARG A 178 1.14 11.22 20.16
C ARG A 178 0.21 10.06 20.51
N SER A 179 0.12 9.06 19.62
CA SER A 179 -0.72 7.88 19.78
C SER A 179 -0.21 7.02 20.94
N CYS A 180 -1.16 6.39 21.65
CA CYS A 180 -0.86 5.32 22.59
C CYS A 180 -0.40 4.02 21.90
N ILE A 181 -0.46 3.96 20.57
CA ILE A 181 -0.02 2.84 19.74
C ILE A 181 1.27 3.23 19.02
N GLY A 182 2.28 2.37 19.13
CA GLY A 182 3.49 2.39 18.33
C GLY A 182 3.43 1.27 17.29
N ILE A 183 4.20 1.46 16.22
CA ILE A 183 4.31 0.50 15.13
C ILE A 183 5.75 -0.02 15.09
N GLU A 184 5.94 -1.32 15.12
CA GLU A 184 7.24 -1.97 14.90
C GLU A 184 7.27 -2.60 13.51
N TYR A 185 8.36 -2.40 12.78
CA TYR A 185 8.55 -2.95 11.45
C TYR A 185 9.45 -4.18 11.52
N ASP A 186 8.88 -5.36 11.28
CA ASP A 186 9.64 -6.60 11.17
C ASP A 186 10.06 -6.82 9.71
N ARG A 187 11.28 -6.40 9.39
CA ARG A 187 11.82 -6.45 8.02
C ARG A 187 12.55 -7.76 7.72
N SER A 188 12.18 -8.38 6.61
CA SER A 188 12.95 -9.44 5.98
C SER A 188 14.01 -8.81 5.07
N VAL A 189 15.22 -8.63 5.62
CA VAL A 189 16.33 -8.03 4.88
C VAL A 189 16.58 -8.77 3.57
N ILE A 190 16.70 -8.02 2.47
CA ILE A 190 17.13 -8.54 1.18
C ILE A 190 18.57 -8.11 0.89
N SER A 191 19.42 -9.10 0.65
CA SER A 191 20.83 -8.90 0.27
C SER A 191 21.32 -10.14 -0.44
N GLU A 192 22.42 -10.01 -1.18
CA GLU A 192 23.08 -11.12 -1.87
C GLU A 192 23.43 -12.25 -0.90
N LYS A 193 24.09 -11.91 0.23
CA LYS A 193 24.41 -12.84 1.31
C LYS A 193 23.19 -13.61 1.84
N ARG A 194 22.02 -12.94 1.96
CA ARG A 194 20.79 -13.61 2.43
C ARG A 194 20.19 -14.51 1.37
N LEU A 195 20.21 -14.11 0.09
CA LEU A 195 19.73 -14.95 -1.00
C LEU A 195 20.58 -16.21 -1.13
N GLU A 196 21.91 -16.10 -1.02
CA GLU A 196 22.83 -17.24 -1.03
C GLU A 196 22.56 -18.18 0.15
N LYS A 197 22.42 -17.63 1.37
CA LYS A 197 22.13 -18.41 2.57
C LYS A 197 20.88 -19.29 2.42
N TYR A 198 19.84 -18.80 1.75
CA TYR A 198 18.59 -19.54 1.55
C TYR A 198 18.49 -20.21 0.17
N ALA A 199 19.53 -20.18 -0.67
CA ALA A 199 19.44 -20.62 -2.07
C ALA A 199 18.92 -22.05 -2.24
N GLN A 200 19.39 -23.00 -1.41
CA GLN A 200 18.90 -24.39 -1.48
C GLN A 200 17.44 -24.52 -1.03
N ALA A 201 17.06 -23.81 0.04
CA ALA A 201 15.69 -23.82 0.56
C ALA A 201 14.70 -23.18 -0.43
N GLU A 202 15.09 -22.07 -1.08
CA GLU A 202 14.27 -21.39 -2.09
C GLU A 202 14.05 -22.28 -3.33
N LEU A 203 15.09 -23.01 -3.75
CA LEU A 203 15.01 -23.92 -4.88
C LEU A 203 14.16 -25.16 -4.58
N ALA A 204 14.31 -25.75 -3.40
CA ALA A 204 13.46 -26.86 -2.98
C ALA A 204 11.97 -26.45 -2.95
N LEU A 205 11.69 -25.26 -2.42
CA LEU A 205 10.33 -24.76 -2.26
C LEU A 205 9.75 -24.08 -3.51
N GLY A 206 10.56 -23.74 -4.52
CA GLY A 206 10.12 -23.00 -5.71
C GLY A 206 9.71 -21.55 -5.42
N ARG A 207 10.20 -20.96 -4.32
CA ARG A 207 9.76 -19.62 -3.89
C ARG A 207 10.87 -18.85 -3.20
N THR A 208 10.86 -17.54 -3.42
CA THR A 208 11.70 -16.58 -2.68
C THR A 208 11.24 -16.50 -1.22
N LEU A 209 12.17 -16.54 -0.28
CA LEU A 209 11.94 -16.54 1.17
C LEU A 209 12.42 -15.26 1.85
N VAL A 210 13.19 -14.42 1.16
CA VAL A 210 13.77 -13.18 1.71
C VAL A 210 13.32 -11.93 0.96
N GLY A 211 13.10 -10.85 1.69
CA GLY A 211 12.77 -9.53 1.15
C GLY A 211 11.37 -9.02 1.47
N PRO A 212 11.02 -7.81 0.98
CA PRO A 212 9.89 -7.04 1.50
C PRO A 212 8.50 -7.67 1.38
N HIS A 213 8.33 -8.69 0.54
CA HIS A 213 7.09 -9.44 0.43
C HIS A 213 6.83 -10.36 1.64
N ARG A 214 7.83 -10.54 2.51
CA ARG A 214 7.78 -11.36 3.73
C ARG A 214 7.77 -10.54 5.01
N ASP A 215 7.91 -9.21 4.92
CA ASP A 215 7.92 -8.32 6.10
C ASP A 215 6.61 -8.36 6.86
N ASP A 216 6.63 -7.89 8.10
CA ASP A 216 5.42 -7.63 8.86
C ASP A 216 5.47 -6.29 9.60
N ILE A 217 4.31 -5.88 10.11
CA ILE A 217 4.11 -4.69 10.89
C ILE A 217 3.38 -5.11 12.17
N GLU A 218 3.92 -4.77 13.32
CA GLU A 218 3.30 -5.07 14.60
C GLU A 218 2.83 -3.80 15.30
N PHE A 219 1.64 -3.87 15.91
CA PHE A 219 1.09 -2.79 16.71
C PHE A 219 1.39 -3.04 18.19
N GLN A 220 1.95 -2.03 18.86
CA GLN A 220 2.35 -2.12 20.26
C GLN A 220 1.72 -1.00 21.08
N VAL A 221 1.22 -1.31 22.27
CA VAL A 221 0.75 -0.27 23.19
C VAL A 221 1.96 0.41 23.85
N LYS A 222 2.12 1.71 23.60
CA LYS A 222 3.10 2.57 24.27
C LYS A 222 2.72 2.75 25.74
N SER A 223 3.70 2.59 26.62
CA SER A 223 3.54 2.89 28.05
C SER A 223 3.32 4.40 28.29
N PRO A 224 2.70 4.81 29.40
CA PRO A 224 2.50 6.24 29.71
C PRO A 224 3.79 7.07 29.70
N SER A 225 4.93 6.49 30.10
CA SER A 225 6.24 7.14 30.06
C SER A 225 6.75 7.36 28.63
N GLN A 226 6.48 6.43 27.71
CA GLN A 226 6.80 6.56 26.29
C GLN A 226 5.92 7.62 25.58
N ARG A 227 4.67 7.82 26.04
CA ARG A 227 3.77 8.87 25.51
C ARG A 227 4.25 10.28 25.86
N ALA A 228 4.93 10.44 26.99
CA ALA A 228 5.46 11.72 27.48
C ALA A 228 6.86 12.06 26.95
N GLY A 229 7.44 11.25 26.04
CA GLY A 229 8.77 11.51 25.45
C GLY A 229 9.94 11.39 26.43
N ARG A 230 9.76 10.76 27.60
CA ARG A 230 10.84 10.58 28.60
C ARG A 230 11.73 9.40 28.20
N ARG A 231 13.06 9.59 28.27
CA ARG A 231 14.07 8.52 28.05
C ARG A 231 13.84 7.37 29.04
N GLN A 232 13.86 6.14 28.52
CA GLN A 232 13.47 4.93 29.24
C GLN A 232 14.53 4.47 30.25
N SER A 233 14.08 4.02 31.41
CA SER A 233 14.71 2.96 32.21
C SER A 233 14.39 1.60 31.59
N LYS A 234 15.40 0.72 31.48
CA LYS A 234 15.31 -0.64 30.92
C LYS A 234 14.23 -1.45 31.67
N VAL A 235 13.51 -2.29 30.93
CA VAL A 235 12.52 -3.28 31.40
C VAL A 235 11.07 -2.78 31.54
N LYS A 236 10.28 -2.94 30.46
CA LYS A 236 8.89 -3.46 30.57
C LYS A 236 8.37 -3.95 29.22
N SER A 237 7.72 -5.12 29.27
CA SER A 237 7.06 -5.85 28.17
C SER A 237 6.36 -4.93 27.16
N LYS A 238 6.85 -4.93 25.92
CA LYS A 238 6.09 -4.49 24.76
C LYS A 238 4.90 -5.46 24.62
N ARG A 239 3.66 -4.93 24.64
CA ARG A 239 2.44 -5.74 24.47
C ARG A 239 1.98 -5.63 23.02
N ASN A 240 2.13 -6.71 22.25
CA ASN A 240 1.63 -6.80 20.88
C ASN A 240 0.09 -6.93 20.91
N LEU A 241 -0.59 -6.05 20.18
CA LEU A 241 -2.06 -5.92 20.16
C LEU A 241 -2.77 -7.11 19.49
N ALA A 242 -2.12 -7.82 18.57
CA ALA A 242 -2.72 -8.95 17.87
C ALA A 242 -3.09 -10.11 18.81
N LEU A 243 -2.41 -10.24 19.95
CA LEU A 243 -2.65 -11.29 20.95
C LEU A 243 -3.91 -11.07 21.81
N TYR A 244 -4.47 -9.86 21.84
CA TYR A 244 -5.54 -9.49 22.77
C TYR A 244 -6.93 -9.43 22.11
N GLY A 245 -7.04 -9.65 20.79
CA GLY A 245 -8.31 -9.51 20.07
C GLY A 245 -9.33 -10.64 20.23
N SER A 246 -8.99 -11.75 20.91
CA SER A 246 -9.92 -12.88 21.10
C SER A 246 -10.38 -13.10 22.53
N ARG A 247 -9.99 -12.25 23.48
CA ARG A 247 -10.48 -12.34 24.85
C ARG A 247 -11.38 -11.15 25.12
N GLY A 248 -12.68 -11.37 24.96
CA GLY A 248 -13.65 -10.57 25.69
C GLY A 248 -13.32 -10.71 27.17
N GLU A 249 -12.69 -9.68 27.75
CA GLU A 249 -12.75 -9.47 29.19
C GLU A 249 -14.19 -9.03 29.48
N GLN A 250 -15.03 -10.03 29.78
CA GLN A 250 -16.23 -9.88 30.61
C GLN A 250 -15.81 -9.85 32.08
#